data_AF-A0A9E2R1D4-F1
#
_entry.id   AF-A0A9E2R1D4-F1
#
_cell.length_a   1.000
_cell.length_b   1.000
_cell.length_c   1.000
_cell.angle_alpha   90.00
_cell.angle_beta   90.00
_cell.angle_gamma   90.00
#
_symmetry.space_group_name_H-M   'P 1'
#
loop_
_entity.id
_entity.type
_entity.pdbx_description
1 polymer ?
#
loop_
_entity_poly.entity_id
_entity_poly.type
_entity_poly.pdbx_seq_one_letter_code
_entity_poly.pdbx_strand_id
1 'polypeptide(L)'
;MSKPATTEDARPALAAHVASKGTEVREKYGRPSIGWPELVALLQDRSLVRYPCEIVFDAARLLPGEFAYPAPKGARPEDGFTLFVHPHFARRLDEVPLLVLYQLVRVNYGEFAGPAEAEGFGAAALGMARDDYYRTLCALADETVDEG
;
A
#
# COMPACT_ATOMS: atom_id res chain seq x y z
N MET A 1 20.60 -25.56 -20.26
CA MET A 1 20.75 -25.63 -18.79
C MET A 1 20.49 -24.25 -18.24
N SER A 2 19.42 -24.07 -17.47
CA SER A 2 19.03 -22.76 -16.91
C SER A 2 19.78 -22.53 -15.60
N LYS A 3 20.54 -21.43 -15.51
CA LYS A 3 21.19 -21.01 -14.26
C LYS A 3 20.11 -20.62 -13.23
N PRO A 4 20.25 -20.99 -11.95
CA PRO A 4 19.37 -20.50 -10.90
C PRO A 4 19.61 -19.00 -10.75
N ALA A 5 18.54 -18.20 -10.79
CA ALA A 5 18.62 -16.77 -10.51
C ALA A 5 19.10 -16.58 -9.07
N THR A 6 20.24 -15.93 -8.91
CA THR A 6 20.77 -15.54 -7.60
C THR A 6 19.86 -14.50 -6.96
N THR A 7 19.76 -14.50 -5.62
CA THR A 7 18.88 -13.60 -4.84
C THR A 7 19.07 -12.11 -5.15
N GLU A 8 20.24 -11.72 -5.68
CA GLU A 8 20.54 -10.36 -6.14
C GLU A 8 19.85 -9.98 -7.46
N ASP A 9 19.65 -10.92 -8.39
CA ASP A 9 18.92 -10.66 -9.66
C ASP A 9 17.39 -10.61 -9.44
N ALA A 10 16.90 -11.22 -8.35
CA ALA A 10 15.49 -11.30 -8.03
C ALA A 10 14.91 -9.96 -7.51
N ARG A 11 15.70 -9.13 -6.81
CA ARG A 11 15.20 -7.87 -6.22
C ARG A 11 14.86 -6.80 -7.27
N PRO A 12 15.73 -6.50 -8.26
CA PRO A 12 15.39 -5.53 -9.31
C PRO A 12 14.18 -5.98 -10.14
N ALA A 13 14.07 -7.28 -10.40
CA ALA A 13 12.92 -7.85 -11.12
C ALA A 13 11.61 -7.69 -10.33
N LEU A 14 11.64 -7.89 -9.02
CA LEU A 14 10.47 -7.68 -8.15
C LEU A 14 10.08 -6.19 -8.11
N ALA A 15 11.04 -5.29 -7.88
CA ALA A 15 10.76 -3.86 -7.82
C ALA A 15 10.13 -3.32 -9.12
N ALA A 16 10.65 -3.74 -10.28
CA ALA A 16 10.08 -3.36 -11.58
C ALA A 16 8.66 -3.94 -11.77
N HIS A 17 8.44 -5.19 -11.39
CA HIS A 17 7.13 -5.83 -11.46
C HIS A 17 6.10 -5.14 -10.56
N VAL A 18 6.48 -4.84 -9.32
CA VAL A 18 5.63 -4.15 -8.34
C VAL A 18 5.27 -2.75 -8.82
N ALA A 19 6.23 -1.98 -9.33
CA ALA A 19 5.96 -0.67 -9.93
C ALA A 19 5.02 -0.77 -11.14
N SER A 20 5.22 -1.77 -12.02
CA SER A 20 4.31 -2.03 -13.14
C SER A 20 2.88 -2.30 -12.66
N LYS A 21 2.70 -3.06 -11.58
CA LYS A 21 1.38 -3.30 -10.99
C LYS A 21 0.76 -2.01 -10.46
N GLY A 22 1.56 -1.10 -9.88
CA GLY A 22 1.12 0.23 -9.51
C GLY A 22 0.63 1.05 -10.71
N THR A 23 1.33 0.99 -11.84
CA THR A 23 0.86 1.63 -13.09
C THR A 23 -0.49 1.10 -13.55
N GLU A 24 -0.71 -0.22 -13.48
CA GLU A 24 -2.03 -0.81 -13.82
C GLU A 24 -3.15 -0.29 -12.89
N VAL A 25 -2.87 -0.10 -11.60
CA VAL A 25 -3.80 0.54 -10.66
C VAL A 25 -4.14 1.95 -11.12
N ARG A 26 -3.13 2.75 -11.49
CA ARG A 26 -3.33 4.11 -11.99
C ARG A 26 -4.15 4.15 -13.27
N GLU A 27 -3.88 3.24 -14.21
CA GLU A 27 -4.60 3.17 -15.48
C GLU A 27 -6.10 2.91 -15.27
N LYS A 28 -6.44 2.05 -14.30
CA LYS A 28 -7.83 1.67 -14.04
C LYS A 28 -8.57 2.64 -13.11
N TYR A 29 -7.91 3.15 -12.07
CA TYR A 29 -8.55 3.92 -10.99
C TYR A 29 -8.05 5.37 -10.87
N GLY A 30 -6.98 5.75 -11.56
CA GLY A 30 -6.26 7.00 -11.33
C GLY A 30 -6.79 8.24 -12.06
N ARG A 31 -7.99 8.21 -12.65
CA ARG A 31 -8.57 9.38 -13.33
C ARG A 31 -9.88 9.83 -12.64
N PRO A 32 -10.00 11.11 -12.22
CA PRO A 32 -8.98 12.17 -12.25
C PRO A 32 -7.86 11.98 -11.21
N SER A 33 -8.13 11.23 -10.15
CA SER A 33 -7.21 10.80 -9.10
C SER A 33 -7.81 9.58 -8.41
N ILE A 34 -7.01 8.84 -7.62
CA ILE A 34 -7.54 7.79 -6.74
C ILE A 34 -8.07 8.49 -5.49
N GLY A 35 -9.37 8.76 -5.45
CA GLY A 35 -10.06 9.26 -4.25
C GLY A 35 -10.55 8.11 -3.37
N TRP A 36 -11.34 8.44 -2.35
CA TRP A 36 -11.92 7.45 -1.44
C TRP A 36 -12.78 6.38 -2.15
N PRO A 37 -13.74 6.73 -3.05
CA PRO A 37 -14.55 5.73 -3.74
C PRO A 37 -13.71 4.79 -4.61
N GLU A 38 -12.73 5.33 -5.33
CA GLU A 38 -11.82 4.58 -6.19
C GLU A 38 -10.94 3.64 -5.36
N LEU A 39 -10.45 4.12 -4.21
CA LEU A 39 -9.66 3.32 -3.28
C LEU A 39 -10.47 2.12 -2.74
N VAL A 40 -11.69 2.36 -2.25
CA VAL A 40 -12.56 1.27 -1.74
C VAL A 40 -12.87 0.26 -2.84
N ALA A 41 -13.12 0.70 -4.07
CA ALA A 41 -13.35 -0.18 -5.21
C ALA A 41 -12.09 -0.99 -5.59
N LEU A 42 -10.92 -0.34 -5.62
CA LEU A 42 -9.62 -0.98 -5.86
C LEU A 42 -9.36 -2.11 -4.86
N LEU A 43 -9.62 -1.87 -3.57
CA LEU A 43 -9.35 -2.86 -2.51
C LEU A 43 -10.19 -4.13 -2.62
N GLN A 44 -11.25 -4.13 -3.43
CA GLN A 44 -12.08 -5.31 -3.72
C GLN A 44 -11.73 -5.96 -5.07
N ASP A 45 -10.90 -5.30 -5.89
CA ASP A 45 -10.58 -5.75 -7.23
C ASP A 45 -9.47 -6.81 -7.23
N ARG A 46 -9.89 -8.07 -7.35
CA ARG A 46 -9.00 -9.25 -7.36
C ARG A 46 -8.02 -9.30 -8.53
N SER A 47 -8.18 -8.46 -9.55
CA SER A 47 -7.22 -8.37 -10.66
C SER A 47 -5.97 -7.53 -10.31
N LEU A 48 -6.09 -6.67 -9.29
CA LEU A 48 -5.02 -5.76 -8.85
C LEU A 48 -4.62 -5.98 -7.39
N VAL A 49 -5.52 -6.54 -6.59
CA VAL A 49 -5.34 -6.84 -5.17
C VAL A 49 -5.47 -8.34 -4.93
N ARG A 50 -4.43 -8.96 -4.38
CA ARG A 50 -4.37 -10.41 -4.21
C ARG A 50 -5.43 -10.93 -3.24
N TYR A 51 -5.75 -10.19 -2.18
CA TYR A 51 -6.76 -10.52 -1.19
C TYR A 51 -7.58 -9.28 -0.82
N PRO A 52 -8.92 -9.35 -0.78
CA PRO A 52 -9.77 -8.19 -0.59
C PRO A 52 -9.45 -7.53 0.74
N CYS A 53 -9.47 -6.21 0.73
CA CYS A 53 -9.18 -5.41 1.91
C CYS A 53 -10.35 -4.48 2.24
N GLU A 54 -10.58 -4.26 3.53
CA GLU A 54 -11.41 -3.16 4.01
C GLU A 54 -10.55 -2.18 4.82
N ILE A 55 -11.01 -0.94 4.95
CA ILE A 55 -10.33 0.08 5.75
C ILE A 55 -11.15 0.32 7.01
N VAL A 56 -10.47 0.40 8.16
CA VAL A 56 -11.02 0.89 9.42
C VAL A 56 -10.11 1.97 9.98
N PHE A 57 -10.70 3.02 10.55
CA PHE A 57 -9.96 4.09 11.24
C PHE A 57 -9.86 3.75 12.72
N ASP A 58 -8.83 2.99 13.09
CA ASP A 58 -8.61 2.51 14.45
C ASP A 58 -7.10 2.31 14.69
N ALA A 59 -6.58 2.96 15.73
CA ALA A 59 -5.17 2.91 16.12
C ALA A 59 -4.84 1.74 17.05
N ALA A 60 -5.81 0.95 17.51
CA ALA A 60 -5.58 -0.13 18.47
C ALA A 60 -4.59 -1.21 18.00
N ARG A 61 -4.35 -1.30 16.69
CA ARG A 61 -3.42 -2.26 16.06
C ARG A 61 -2.12 -1.62 15.58
N LEU A 62 -2.00 -0.30 15.68
CA LEU A 62 -0.85 0.47 15.22
C LEU A 62 0.17 0.62 16.35
N LEU A 63 1.45 0.51 15.99
CA LEU A 63 2.55 0.88 16.88
C LEU A 63 2.80 2.40 16.79
N PRO A 64 3.47 3.01 17.78
CA PRO A 64 3.87 4.41 17.71
C PRO A 64 4.64 4.72 16.41
N GLY A 65 4.18 5.74 15.68
CA GLY A 65 4.72 6.12 14.36
C GLY A 65 4.22 5.31 13.17
N GLU A 66 3.31 4.34 13.37
CA GLU A 66 2.61 3.70 12.25
C GLU A 66 1.34 4.46 11.88
N PHE A 67 1.21 4.82 10.60
CA PHE A 67 0.01 5.44 10.06
C PHE A 67 -1.03 4.41 9.56
N ALA A 68 -0.60 3.19 9.24
CA ALA A 68 -1.48 2.11 8.79
C ALA A 68 -0.83 0.73 8.92
N TYR A 69 -1.65 -0.30 9.10
CA TYR A 69 -1.23 -1.69 9.21
C TYR A 69 -2.27 -2.67 8.64
N PRO A 70 -1.90 -3.56 7.70
CA PRO A 70 -2.78 -4.64 7.23
C PRO A 70 -2.76 -5.81 8.21
N ALA A 71 -3.92 -6.16 8.77
CA ALA A 71 -4.09 -7.37 9.57
C ALA A 71 -4.95 -8.41 8.83
N PRO A 72 -4.60 -9.71 8.85
CA PRO A 72 -5.44 -10.75 8.29
C PRO A 72 -6.75 -10.88 9.10
N LYS A 73 -7.87 -11.11 8.41
CA LYS A 73 -9.19 -11.32 9.04
C LYS A 73 -9.37 -12.71 9.64
N GLY A 74 -8.62 -13.69 9.16
CA GLY A 74 -8.78 -15.09 9.52
C GLY A 74 -7.49 -15.87 9.41
N ALA A 75 -7.60 -17.19 9.53
CA ALA A 75 -6.45 -18.10 9.47
C ALA A 75 -5.87 -18.21 8.06
N ARG A 76 -6.65 -17.86 7.02
CA ARG A 76 -6.24 -17.98 5.62
C ARG A 76 -6.24 -16.60 4.95
N PRO A 77 -5.27 -16.29 4.08
CA PRO A 77 -5.23 -15.01 3.36
C PRO A 77 -6.48 -14.72 2.52
N GLU A 78 -7.18 -15.76 2.06
CA GLU A 78 -8.43 -15.65 1.30
C GLU A 78 -9.58 -15.05 2.09
N ASP A 79 -9.51 -15.11 3.43
CA ASP A 79 -10.49 -14.48 4.32
C ASP A 79 -10.37 -12.93 4.28
N GLY A 80 -9.32 -12.40 3.64
CA GLY A 80 -9.09 -10.98 3.41
C GLY A 80 -8.30 -10.29 4.52
N PHE A 81 -8.13 -8.99 4.37
CA PHE A 81 -7.39 -8.14 5.30
C PHE A 81 -8.22 -6.95 5.75
N THR A 82 -7.98 -6.50 6.97
CA THR A 82 -8.43 -5.21 7.48
C THR A 82 -7.21 -4.30 7.55
N LEU A 83 -7.24 -3.21 6.79
CA LEU A 83 -6.27 -2.13 6.84
C LEU A 83 -6.69 -1.18 7.97
N PHE A 84 -6.00 -1.29 9.10
CA PHE A 84 -6.11 -0.34 10.20
C PHE A 84 -5.37 0.93 9.78
N VAL A 85 -6.06 2.06 9.70
CA VAL A 85 -5.49 3.37 9.36
C VAL A 85 -5.65 4.27 10.59
N HIS A 86 -4.66 5.12 10.85
CA HIS A 86 -4.68 6.01 12.02
C HIS A 86 -5.95 6.89 12.01
N PRO A 87 -6.71 7.00 13.12
CA PRO A 87 -7.94 7.80 13.18
C PRO A 87 -7.77 9.26 12.80
N HIS A 88 -6.55 9.80 12.93
CA HIS A 88 -6.16 11.13 12.47
C HIS A 88 -6.60 11.42 11.01
N PHE A 89 -6.56 10.40 10.14
CA PHE A 89 -6.90 10.54 8.73
C PHE A 89 -8.39 10.32 8.41
N ALA A 90 -9.25 10.04 9.39
CA ALA A 90 -10.67 9.75 9.17
C ALA A 90 -11.46 10.90 8.52
N ARG A 91 -10.94 12.13 8.62
CA ARG A 91 -11.52 13.33 7.98
C ARG A 91 -10.69 13.85 6.80
N ARG A 92 -9.57 13.18 6.48
CA ARG A 92 -8.60 13.56 5.44
C ARG A 92 -8.53 12.44 4.39
N LEU A 93 -9.71 12.06 3.87
CA LEU A 93 -9.84 10.87 3.02
C LEU A 93 -9.03 10.94 1.72
N ASP A 94 -8.70 12.14 1.24
CA ASP A 94 -7.85 12.34 0.06
C ASP A 94 -6.40 11.91 0.27
N GLU A 95 -5.95 11.78 1.52
CA GLU A 95 -4.60 11.35 1.87
C GLU A 95 -4.51 9.84 2.14
N VAL A 96 -5.64 9.20 2.46
CA VAL A 96 -5.70 7.77 2.77
C VAL A 96 -5.16 6.88 1.63
N PRO A 97 -5.33 7.20 0.33
CA PRO A 97 -4.67 6.48 -0.74
C PRO A 97 -3.15 6.38 -0.58
N LEU A 98 -2.46 7.43 -0.11
CA LEU A 98 -1.01 7.40 0.12
C LEU A 98 -0.66 6.32 1.14
N LEU A 99 -1.39 6.30 2.26
CA LEU A 99 -1.14 5.40 3.37
C LEU A 99 -1.45 3.94 3.00
N VAL A 100 -2.60 3.73 2.36
CA VAL A 100 -3.10 2.40 2.03
C VAL A 100 -2.31 1.76 0.91
N LEU A 101 -1.94 2.50 -0.15
CA LEU A 101 -1.17 1.93 -1.25
C LEU A 101 0.22 1.49 -0.80
N TYR A 102 0.84 2.19 0.15
CA TYR A 102 2.09 1.75 0.77
C TYR A 102 1.94 0.38 1.45
N GLN A 103 0.83 0.15 2.15
CA GLN A 103 0.56 -1.13 2.82
C GLN A 103 0.07 -2.24 1.88
N LEU A 104 -0.61 -1.88 0.78
CA LEU A 104 -1.23 -2.83 -0.14
C LEU A 104 -0.21 -3.78 -0.81
N VAL A 105 1.01 -3.32 -1.01
CA VAL A 105 2.12 -4.16 -1.48
C VAL A 105 2.36 -5.37 -0.59
N ARG A 106 2.25 -5.21 0.74
CA ARG A 106 2.40 -6.32 1.71
C ARG A 106 1.27 -7.33 1.58
N VAL A 107 0.06 -6.89 1.26
CA VAL A 107 -1.08 -7.80 0.99
C VAL A 107 -0.83 -8.60 -0.29
N ASN A 108 -0.29 -7.95 -1.32
CA ASN A 108 -0.07 -8.59 -2.62
C ASN A 108 1.13 -9.56 -2.62
N TYR A 109 2.22 -9.17 -1.98
CA TYR A 109 3.52 -9.83 -2.10
C TYR A 109 4.06 -10.40 -0.79
N GLY A 110 3.39 -10.18 0.34
CA GLY A 110 3.82 -10.68 1.65
C GLY A 110 5.17 -10.12 2.08
N GLU A 111 5.97 -10.95 2.76
CA GLU A 111 7.30 -10.58 3.28
C GLU A 111 8.36 -10.34 2.19
N PHE A 112 8.08 -10.71 0.94
CA PHE A 112 8.98 -10.46 -0.18
C PHE A 112 9.10 -8.98 -0.54
N ALA A 113 8.11 -8.16 -0.15
CA ALA A 113 8.13 -6.74 -0.43
C ALA A 113 8.57 -5.93 0.80
N GLY A 114 9.60 -5.12 0.57
CA GLY A 114 10.12 -4.15 1.54
C GLY A 114 9.68 -2.72 1.22
N PRO A 115 10.31 -1.74 1.89
CA PRO A 115 9.99 -0.32 1.71
C PRO A 115 10.13 0.15 0.26
N ALA A 116 11.19 -0.25 -0.44
CA ALA A 116 11.44 0.18 -1.82
C ALA A 116 10.32 -0.27 -2.78
N GLU A 117 9.79 -1.49 -2.61
CA GLU A 117 8.65 -1.98 -3.37
C GLU A 117 7.36 -1.22 -3.04
N ALA A 118 7.12 -0.94 -1.75
CA ALA A 118 5.95 -0.18 -1.29
C ALA A 118 5.95 1.26 -1.83
N GLU A 119 7.09 1.95 -1.74
CA GLU A 119 7.29 3.29 -2.30
C GLU A 119 7.09 3.29 -3.82
N GLY A 120 7.70 2.33 -4.52
CA GLY A 120 7.60 2.23 -5.98
C GLY A 120 6.17 1.96 -6.46
N PHE A 121 5.44 1.07 -5.79
CA PHE A 121 4.05 0.77 -6.09
C PHE A 121 3.15 1.98 -5.88
N GLY A 122 3.20 2.58 -4.69
CA GLY A 122 2.33 3.69 -4.33
C GLY A 122 2.58 4.92 -5.20
N ALA A 123 3.86 5.24 -5.45
CA ALA A 123 4.24 6.32 -6.35
C ALA A 123 3.72 6.07 -7.77
N ALA A 124 3.88 4.85 -8.31
CA ALA A 124 3.37 4.50 -9.64
C ALA A 124 1.83 4.56 -9.71
N ALA A 125 1.14 4.07 -8.69
CA ALA A 125 -0.33 4.10 -8.59
C ALA A 125 -0.90 5.52 -8.53
N LEU A 126 -0.21 6.45 -7.87
CA LEU A 126 -0.63 7.86 -7.79
C LEU A 126 -0.03 8.74 -8.90
N GLY A 127 0.89 8.21 -9.70
CA GLY A 127 1.59 8.98 -10.75
C GLY A 127 2.56 10.02 -10.20
N MET A 128 3.17 9.74 -9.04
CA MET A 128 4.13 10.59 -8.36
C MET A 128 5.56 10.12 -8.61
N ALA A 129 6.53 11.01 -8.43
CA ALA A 129 7.91 10.56 -8.26
C ALA A 129 8.05 9.83 -6.92
N ARG A 130 8.85 8.76 -6.90
CA ARG A 130 9.03 7.93 -5.69
C ARG A 130 9.50 8.75 -4.48
N ASP A 131 10.46 9.65 -4.69
CA ASP A 131 11.02 10.48 -3.62
C ASP A 131 9.99 11.49 -3.09
N ASP A 132 9.09 11.99 -3.94
CA ASP A 132 7.98 12.86 -3.51
C ASP A 132 6.97 12.07 -2.68
N TYR A 133 6.60 10.88 -3.15
CA TYR A 133 5.70 9.98 -2.44
C TYR A 133 6.25 9.60 -1.05
N TYR A 134 7.52 9.22 -0.97
CA TYR A 134 8.19 8.92 0.29
C TYR A 134 8.21 10.14 1.24
N ARG A 135 8.58 11.32 0.73
CA ARG A 135 8.59 12.54 1.56
C ARG A 135 7.20 12.89 2.10
N THR A 136 6.16 12.73 1.29
CA THR A 136 4.78 12.91 1.74
C THR A 136 4.42 11.89 2.82
N LEU A 137 4.77 10.61 2.65
CA LEU A 137 4.52 9.59 3.68
C LEU A 137 5.23 9.90 5.00
N CYS A 138 6.49 10.34 4.97
CA CYS A 138 7.21 10.74 6.17
C CYS A 138 6.51 11.88 6.89
N ALA A 139 6.10 12.93 6.17
CA ALA A 139 5.38 14.06 6.76
C ALA A 139 4.06 13.61 7.42
N LEU A 140 3.29 12.76 6.74
CA LEU A 140 2.04 12.21 7.32
C LEU A 140 2.30 11.27 8.51
N ALA A 141 3.39 10.50 8.49
CA ALA A 141 3.77 9.65 9.61
C ALA A 141 4.14 10.48 10.84
N ASP A 142 4.91 11.55 10.68
CA ASP A 142 5.32 12.45 11.76
C ASP A 142 4.09 13.10 12.45
N GLU A 143 3.04 13.43 11.69
CA GLU A 143 1.78 13.95 12.23
C GLU A 143 1.07 12.97 13.19
N THR A 144 1.34 11.67 13.09
CA THR A 144 0.77 10.64 14.00
C THR A 144 1.60 10.38 15.25
N VAL A 145 2.88 10.79 15.27
CA VAL A 145 3.77 10.61 16.42
C VAL A 145 3.47 11.62 17.54
N ASP A 146 2.98 12.80 17.17
CA ASP A 146 2.72 13.91 18.09
C ASP A 146 1.36 13.81 18.82
N GLU A 147 0.54 12.77 18.57
CA GLU A 147 -0.75 12.54 19.24
C GLU A 147 -0.64 11.75 20.57
N GLY A 148 0.48 11.89 21.27
CA GLY A 148 0.78 11.26 22.58
C GLY A 148 0.27 12.03 23.80
#